data_AF-A0A8V5H2R0-F1
#
_entry.id   AF-A0A8V5H2R0-F1
#
_cell.length_a   1.000
_cell.length_b   1.000
_cell.length_c   1.000
_cell.angle_alpha   90.00
_cell.angle_beta   90.00
_cell.angle_gamma   90.00
#
_symmetry.space_group_name_H-M   'P 1'
#
loop_
_entity.id
_entity.type
_entity.pdbx_description
1 polymer ?
#
loop_
_entity_poly.entity_id
_entity_poly.type
_entity_poly.pdbx_seq_one_letter_code
_entity_poly.pdbx_strand_id
1 'polypeptide(L)'
;INITNSQCQMLPYNYTTITSVLSIVKSIEMEKFLKFFSYLGRLSCYQHIMLFGCSLALPNLCEINGTDHSLLPCRTFCEEAKEGCEPVLGMVNASWPEFLKCSQFQNKTENDTTTRVCFSPHQEKGKQNPLL
;
A
#
# COMPACT_ATOMS: atom_id res chain seq x y z
N ILE A 1 4.78 11.57 12.08
CA ILE A 1 3.71 11.22 13.06
C ILE A 1 3.76 9.73 13.31
N ASN A 2 3.72 9.30 14.57
CA ASN A 2 3.72 7.88 14.91
C ASN A 2 2.42 7.22 14.44
N ILE A 3 2.53 6.02 13.89
CA ILE A 3 1.36 5.24 13.48
C ILE A 3 0.73 4.63 14.74
N THR A 4 -0.49 5.05 15.05
CA THR A 4 -1.24 4.58 16.23
C THR A 4 -2.41 3.68 15.87
N ASN A 5 -2.75 3.55 14.58
CA ASN A 5 -3.87 2.72 14.14
C ASN A 5 -3.52 1.23 14.26
N SER A 6 -4.24 0.50 15.12
CA SER A 6 -3.99 -0.92 15.39
C SER A 6 -4.13 -1.82 14.15
N GLN A 7 -4.95 -1.44 13.17
CA GLN A 7 -5.13 -2.21 11.93
C GLN A 7 -3.89 -2.16 11.02
N CYS A 8 -2.98 -1.20 11.24
CA CYS A 8 -1.82 -0.95 10.38
C CYS A 8 -0.47 -1.23 11.06
N GLN A 9 -0.45 -2.00 12.14
CA GLN A 9 0.78 -2.42 12.83
C GLN A 9 1.68 -3.35 11.99
N MET A 10 1.17 -3.90 10.89
CA MET A 10 1.91 -4.73 9.94
C MET A 10 2.81 -3.94 8.98
N LEU A 11 2.75 -2.60 9.01
CA LEU A 11 3.64 -1.77 8.21
C LEU A 11 5.10 -1.93 8.70
N PRO A 12 6.09 -2.01 7.80
CA PRO A 12 7.49 -2.17 8.19
C PRO A 12 8.13 -0.85 8.69
N TYR A 13 7.31 0.17 8.98
CA TYR A 13 7.73 1.49 9.42
C TYR A 13 6.74 2.04 10.44
N ASN A 14 7.25 2.85 11.37
CA ASN A 14 6.46 3.37 12.50
C ASN A 14 6.01 4.83 12.31
N TYR A 15 6.50 5.50 11.27
CA TYR A 15 6.26 6.93 11.07
C TYR A 15 5.63 7.20 9.70
N THR A 16 4.69 8.13 9.67
CA THR A 16 4.05 8.65 8.46
C THR A 16 3.92 10.17 8.51
N THR A 17 3.56 10.83 7.42
CA THR A 17 3.27 12.27 7.37
C THR A 17 1.81 12.55 7.07
N ILE A 18 1.35 13.76 7.45
CA ILE A 18 -0.02 14.25 7.16
C ILE A 18 -0.27 14.40 5.65
N THR A 19 0.77 14.34 4.83
CA THR A 19 0.70 14.35 3.37
C THR A 19 0.33 12.95 2.83
N SER A 20 -0.78 12.37 3.30
CA SER A 20 -1.43 11.30 2.55
C SER A 20 -1.74 11.85 1.16
N VAL A 21 -0.98 11.40 0.16
CA VAL A 21 -0.99 11.92 -1.23
C VAL A 21 -2.31 11.67 -1.93
N LEU A 22 -3.09 10.71 -1.46
CA LEU A 22 -4.46 10.59 -1.92
C LEU A 22 -5.30 11.69 -1.25
N SER A 23 -5.53 12.78 -1.98
CA SER A 23 -6.65 13.70 -1.74
C SER A 23 -7.96 12.94 -1.48
N ILE A 24 -8.08 11.72 -2.01
CA ILE A 24 -9.14 10.74 -1.79
C ILE A 24 -9.20 10.19 -0.35
N VAL A 25 -8.06 9.90 0.30
CA VAL A 25 -8.00 9.49 1.72
C VAL A 25 -8.26 10.68 2.66
N LYS A 26 -8.00 11.90 2.19
CA LYS A 26 -8.46 13.12 2.88
C LYS A 26 -9.97 13.36 2.73
N SER A 27 -10.59 12.93 1.62
CA SER A 27 -12.03 13.14 1.35
C SER A 27 -12.93 12.00 1.82
N ILE A 28 -12.43 10.77 1.89
CA ILE A 28 -13.08 9.63 2.54
C ILE A 28 -12.60 9.61 3.98
N GLU A 29 -13.49 9.49 4.97
CA GLU A 29 -13.06 9.23 6.35
C GLU A 29 -12.08 8.05 6.34
N MET A 30 -10.82 8.26 6.73
CA MET A 30 -9.76 7.23 6.79
C MET A 30 -10.26 5.88 7.34
N GLU A 31 -11.16 5.94 8.32
CA GLU A 31 -11.85 4.80 8.89
C GLU A 31 -12.63 3.98 7.85
N LYS A 32 -13.43 4.60 6.98
CA LYS A 32 -14.18 3.93 5.90
C LYS A 32 -13.23 3.26 4.92
N PHE A 33 -12.12 3.92 4.58
CA PHE A 33 -11.10 3.36 3.71
C PHE A 33 -10.45 2.12 4.33
N LEU A 34 -9.99 2.20 5.58
CA LEU A 34 -9.40 1.05 6.27
C LEU A 34 -10.43 -0.07 6.51
N LYS A 35 -11.69 0.29 6.75
CA LYS A 35 -12.79 -0.67 6.90
C LYS A 35 -13.05 -1.44 5.60
N PHE A 36 -12.98 -0.78 4.43
CA PHE A 36 -13.03 -1.45 3.13
C PHE A 36 -11.94 -2.52 2.99
N PHE A 37 -10.68 -2.19 3.28
CA PHE A 37 -9.59 -3.16 3.22
C PHE A 37 -9.70 -4.26 4.28
N SER A 38 -10.23 -3.94 5.47
CA SER A 38 -10.52 -4.93 6.51
C SER A 38 -11.56 -5.96 6.04
N TYR A 39 -12.62 -5.51 5.33
CA TYR A 39 -13.60 -6.43 4.74
C TYR A 39 -12.99 -7.33 3.68
N LEU A 40 -12.20 -6.77 2.75
CA LEU A 40 -11.49 -7.58 1.76
C LEU A 40 -10.53 -8.59 2.42
N GLY A 41 -9.83 -8.17 3.48
CA GLY A 41 -8.97 -9.04 4.28
C GLY A 41 -9.69 -10.23 4.91
N ARG A 42 -10.92 -10.03 5.41
CA ARG A 42 -11.75 -11.12 5.96
C ARG A 42 -12.22 -12.11 4.90
N LEU A 43 -12.32 -11.68 3.66
CA LEU A 43 -12.65 -12.53 2.52
C LEU A 43 -11.42 -13.29 2.00
N SER A 44 -10.23 -13.02 2.56
CA SER A 44 -8.97 -13.70 2.25
C SER A 44 -8.64 -13.73 0.75
N CYS A 45 -9.07 -12.70 0.01
CA CYS A 45 -8.89 -12.62 -1.44
C CYS A 45 -7.42 -12.38 -1.85
N TYR A 46 -6.63 -11.75 -0.97
CA TYR A 46 -5.20 -11.56 -1.14
C TYR A 46 -4.52 -11.37 0.22
N GLN A 47 -3.43 -12.09 0.47
CA GLN A 47 -2.75 -12.14 1.77
C GLN A 47 -2.21 -10.79 2.26
N HIS A 48 -1.90 -9.86 1.34
CA HIS A 48 -1.34 -8.54 1.67
C HIS A 48 -2.32 -7.39 1.44
N ILE A 49 -3.62 -7.66 1.34
CA ILE A 49 -4.62 -6.63 1.02
C ILE A 49 -4.73 -5.53 2.09
N MET A 50 -4.63 -5.90 3.37
CA MET A 50 -4.61 -4.92 4.46
C MET A 50 -3.33 -4.09 4.45
N LEU A 51 -2.19 -4.73 4.16
CA LEU A 51 -0.90 -4.04 4.02
C LEU A 51 -0.96 -3.01 2.88
N PHE A 52 -1.56 -3.38 1.74
CA PHE A 52 -1.78 -2.48 0.60
C PHE A 52 -2.60 -1.26 1.03
N GLY A 53 -3.77 -1.47 1.65
CA GLY A 53 -4.60 -0.39 2.19
C GLY A 53 -3.83 0.51 3.17
N CYS A 54 -3.17 -0.07 4.16
CA CYS A 54 -2.40 0.68 5.15
C CYS A 54 -1.26 1.51 4.52
N SER A 55 -0.57 0.99 3.50
CA SER A 55 0.50 1.72 2.82
C SER A 55 0.00 2.90 1.98
N LEU A 56 -1.27 2.88 1.55
CA LEU A 56 -1.94 4.03 0.92
C LEU A 56 -2.43 5.05 1.94
N ALA A 57 -3.00 4.56 3.04
CA ALA A 57 -3.55 5.37 4.12
C ALA A 57 -2.46 6.11 4.92
N LEU A 58 -1.34 5.43 5.16
CA LEU A 58 -0.25 5.88 6.02
C LEU A 58 1.06 5.64 5.26
N PRO A 59 1.36 6.41 4.20
CA PRO A 59 2.55 6.17 3.38
C PRO A 59 3.84 6.40 4.17
N ASN A 60 4.89 5.66 3.83
CA ASN A 60 6.24 5.91 4.33
C ASN A 60 6.81 7.19 3.69
N LEU A 61 7.74 7.84 4.38
CA LEU A 61 8.58 8.87 3.79
C LEU A 61 9.85 8.26 3.21
N CYS A 62 10.29 8.81 2.09
CA CYS A 62 11.62 8.59 1.54
C CYS A 62 12.18 9.95 1.12
N GLU A 63 13.41 10.23 1.54
CA GLU A 63 14.14 11.39 1.04
C GLU A 63 14.80 11.00 -0.29
N ILE A 64 14.48 11.71 -1.37
CA ILE A 64 15.12 11.56 -2.67
C ILE A 64 15.71 12.92 -3.02
N ASN A 65 17.04 12.99 -3.18
CA ASN A 65 17.76 14.22 -3.52
C ASN A 65 17.44 15.40 -2.58
N GLY A 66 17.34 15.15 -1.27
CA GLY A 66 17.03 16.17 -0.26
C GLY A 66 15.57 16.65 -0.26
N THR A 67 14.69 15.98 -0.99
CA THR A 67 13.24 16.26 -1.01
C THR A 67 12.47 15.10 -0.39
N ASP A 68 11.54 15.41 0.51
CA ASP A 68 10.64 14.41 1.10
C ASP A 68 9.59 13.95 0.09
N HIS A 69 9.53 12.64 -0.14
CA HIS A 69 8.53 11.98 -0.97
C HIS A 69 7.75 10.94 -0.17
N SER A 70 6.44 10.85 -0.43
CA SER A 70 5.64 9.74 0.10
C SER A 70 5.77 8.52 -0.81
N LEU A 71 6.15 7.40 -0.21
CA LEU A 71 6.34 6.13 -0.91
C LEU A 71 4.99 5.42 -1.05
N LEU A 72 4.43 5.46 -2.26
CA LEU A 72 3.21 4.73 -2.62
C LEU A 72 3.50 3.27 -2.98
N PRO A 73 2.48 2.38 -2.95
CA PRO A 73 2.58 1.04 -3.50
C PRO A 73 3.10 1.03 -4.93
N CYS A 74 3.92 0.04 -5.24
CA CYS A 74 4.28 -0.27 -6.62
C CYS A 74 3.04 -0.71 -7.40
N ARG A 75 3.03 -0.46 -8.70
CA ARG A 75 1.96 -0.93 -9.60
C ARG A 75 1.75 -2.43 -9.53
N THR A 76 2.84 -3.22 -9.49
CA THR A 76 2.74 -4.69 -9.36
C THR A 76 2.02 -5.11 -8.07
N PHE A 77 2.24 -4.41 -6.95
CA PHE A 77 1.54 -4.68 -5.70
C PHE A 77 0.03 -4.37 -5.80
N CYS A 78 -0.34 -3.30 -6.51
CA CYS A 78 -1.74 -3.01 -6.83
C CYS A 78 -2.36 -4.08 -7.72
N GLU A 79 -1.64 -4.51 -8.77
CA GLU A 79 -2.15 -5.50 -9.73
C GLU A 79 -2.43 -6.84 -9.06
N GLU A 80 -1.53 -7.31 -8.19
CA GLU A 80 -1.73 -8.52 -7.38
C GLU A 80 -2.95 -8.39 -6.44
N ALA A 81 -3.09 -7.23 -5.77
CA ALA A 81 -4.23 -6.97 -4.90
C ALA A 81 -5.55 -6.94 -5.67
N LYS A 82 -5.55 -6.31 -6.86
CA LYS A 82 -6.70 -6.25 -7.76
C LYS A 82 -7.07 -7.64 -8.28
N GLU A 83 -6.09 -8.41 -8.77
CA GLU A 83 -6.30 -9.76 -9.29
C GLU A 83 -6.97 -10.68 -8.27
N GLY A 84 -6.51 -10.64 -7.01
CA GLY A 84 -7.11 -11.43 -5.93
C GLY A 84 -8.51 -10.96 -5.53
N CYS A 85 -8.73 -9.65 -5.39
CA CYS A 85 -9.91 -9.10 -4.73
C CYS A 85 -11.01 -8.56 -5.65
N GLU A 86 -10.73 -8.23 -6.91
CA GLU A 86 -11.74 -7.80 -7.88
C GLU A 86 -12.81 -8.88 -8.15
N PRO A 87 -12.48 -10.18 -8.28
CA PRO A 87 -13.50 -11.22 -8.45
C PRO A 87 -14.47 -11.30 -7.27
N VAL A 88 -13.97 -11.07 -6.05
CA VAL A 88 -14.78 -11.08 -4.82
C VAL A 88 -15.72 -9.87 -4.77
N LEU A 89 -15.26 -8.68 -5.19
CA LEU A 89 -16.13 -7.52 -5.36
C LEU A 89 -17.20 -7.78 -6.43
N GLY A 90 -16.84 -8.48 -7.50
CA GLY A 90 -17.76 -8.86 -8.57
C GLY A 90 -18.97 -9.68 -8.09
N MET A 91 -18.81 -10.49 -7.03
CA MET A 91 -19.92 -11.29 -6.45
C MET A 91 -21.06 -10.44 -5.90
N VAL A 92 -20.79 -9.17 -5.57
CA VAL A 92 -21.79 -8.20 -5.08
C VAL A 92 -22.03 -7.07 -6.08
N ASN A 93 -21.73 -7.29 -7.37
CA ASN A 93 -21.81 -6.30 -8.44
C ASN A 93 -21.00 -5.01 -8.16
N ALA A 94 -19.93 -5.13 -7.38
CA ALA A 94 -18.96 -4.06 -7.19
C ALA A 94 -17.75 -4.25 -8.10
N SER A 95 -17.04 -3.17 -8.40
CA SER A 95 -15.82 -3.19 -9.19
C SER A 95 -14.64 -2.70 -8.38
N TRP A 96 -13.42 -3.03 -8.81
CA TRP A 96 -12.23 -2.41 -8.24
C TRP A 96 -12.32 -0.88 -8.39
N PRO A 97 -12.19 -0.10 -7.30
CA PRO A 97 -12.44 1.34 -7.36
C PRO A 97 -11.51 2.08 -8.33
N GLU A 98 -12.03 3.04 -9.09
CA GLU A 98 -11.24 3.81 -10.07
C GLU A 98 -10.08 4.57 -9.40
N PHE A 99 -10.29 5.04 -8.17
CA PHE A 99 -9.23 5.68 -7.38
C PHE A 99 -8.13 4.72 -6.92
N LEU A 100 -8.30 3.41 -7.10
CA LEU A 100 -7.28 2.37 -6.89
C LEU A 100 -6.77 1.79 -8.21
N LYS A 101 -7.05 2.42 -9.35
CA LYS A 101 -6.60 1.93 -10.66
C LYS A 101 -5.08 1.87 -10.72
N CYS A 102 -4.55 0.69 -11.04
CA CYS A 102 -3.12 0.43 -10.89
C CYS A 102 -2.22 1.27 -11.82
N SER A 103 -2.76 1.80 -12.92
CA SER A 103 -2.01 2.67 -13.84
C SER A 103 -1.52 3.97 -13.19
N GLN A 104 -2.11 4.40 -12.07
CA GLN A 104 -1.65 5.59 -11.34
C GLN A 104 -0.36 5.35 -10.52
N PHE A 105 -0.01 4.08 -10.27
CA PHE A 105 1.18 3.71 -9.52
C PHE A 105 2.39 3.50 -10.45
N GLN A 106 3.58 3.72 -9.89
CA GLN A 106 4.85 3.54 -10.60
C GLN A 106 5.30 2.08 -10.56
N ASN A 107 5.98 1.63 -11.61
CA ASN A 107 6.66 0.33 -11.61
C ASN A 107 8.02 0.44 -10.92
N LYS A 108 8.51 -0.67 -10.35
CA LYS A 108 9.93 -0.78 -10.03
C LYS A 108 10.70 -0.74 -11.35
N THR A 109 11.56 0.26 -11.52
CA THR A 109 12.55 0.26 -12.60
C THR A 109 13.66 -0.73 -12.22
N GLU A 110 13.84 -1.79 -13.00
CA GLU A 110 14.82 -2.87 -12.76
C GLU A 110 16.30 -2.39 -12.80
N ASN A 111 16.53 -1.13 -13.19
CA ASN A 111 17.84 -0.56 -13.48
C ASN A 111 18.34 0.48 -12.46
N ASP A 112 17.58 0.79 -11.40
CA ASP A 112 18.04 1.71 -10.35
C ASP A 112 18.06 0.99 -8.99
N THR A 113 19.18 0.33 -8.70
CA THR A 113 19.44 -0.35 -7.42
C THR A 113 19.57 0.60 -6.23
N THR A 114 19.55 1.91 -6.46
CA THR A 114 19.89 2.92 -5.45
C THR A 114 18.67 3.68 -4.93
N THR A 115 17.59 3.75 -5.69
CA THR A 115 16.42 4.56 -5.32
C THR A 115 15.19 3.68 -5.00
N ARG A 116 14.74 3.66 -3.75
CA ARG A 116 13.44 3.04 -3.40
C ARG A 116 12.30 3.91 -3.93
N VAL A 117 11.84 3.63 -5.15
CA VAL A 117 10.81 4.45 -5.82
C VAL A 117 9.38 4.13 -5.36
N CYS A 118 9.12 2.89 -4.93
CA CYS A 118 7.79 2.44 -4.49
C CYS A 118 7.86 1.30 -3.46
N PHE A 119 6.74 1.07 -2.76
CA PHE A 119 6.56 0.07 -1.71
C PHE A 119 5.98 -1.26 -2.25
N SER A 120 6.53 -2.40 -1.82
CA SER A 120 6.02 -3.72 -2.20
C SER A 120 6.30 -4.76 -1.09
N PRO A 121 5.41 -5.73 -0.86
CA PRO A 121 5.54 -6.74 0.20
C PRO A 121 6.79 -7.62 0.04
N HIS A 122 7.28 -7.81 -1.19
CA HIS A 122 8.44 -8.66 -1.48
C HIS A 122 9.81 -8.03 -1.16
N GLN A 123 9.87 -6.75 -0.77
CA GLN A 123 11.13 -6.08 -0.42
C GLN A 123 11.75 -6.58 0.90
N GLU A 124 11.04 -7.37 1.70
CA GLU A 124 11.57 -8.01 2.93
C GLU A 124 12.40 -9.29 2.65
N LYS A 125 12.18 -10.00 1.52
CA LYS A 125 12.86 -11.28 1.25
C LYS A 125 14.34 -11.17 0.87
N GLY A 126 14.87 -9.95 0.72
CA GLY A 126 16.27 -9.69 0.37
C GLY A 126 17.17 -9.23 1.52
N LYS A 127 16.67 -9.14 2.76
CA LYS A 127 17.45 -8.76 3.96
C LYS A 127 17.22 -9.69 5.16
N GLN A 128 17.06 -10.98 4.91
CA GLN A 128 17.31 -12.00 5.93
C GLN A 128 18.42 -12.92 5.41
N ASN A 129 19.67 -12.46 5.53
CA ASN A 129 20.73 -13.39 5.88
C ASN A 129 20.59 -13.60 7.40
N PRO A 130 20.26 -14.80 7.89
CA PRO A 130 20.64 -15.16 9.24
C PRO A 130 22.17 -15.14 9.25
N LEU A 131 22.76 -14.20 9.98
CA LEU A 131 24.18 -14.26 10.28
C LEU A 131 24.42 -15.55 11.06
N LEU A 132 25.04 -16.52 10.39
CA LEU A 132 25.99 -17.46 11.00
C LEU A 132 27.26 -16.67 11.37
#